data_AF-A0A3M1PJ64-F1
#
_entry.id   AF-A0A3M1PJ64-F1
#
_cell.length_a   1.000
_cell.length_b   1.000
_cell.length_c   1.000
_cell.angle_alpha   90.00
_cell.angle_beta   90.00
_cell.angle_gamma   90.00
#
_symmetry.space_group_name_H-M   'P 1'
#
loop_
_entity.id
_entity.type
_entity.pdbx_description
1 polymer ?
#
loop_
_entity_poly.entity_id
_entity_poly.type
_entity_poly.pdbx_seq_one_letter_code
_entity_poly.pdbx_strand_id
1 'polypeptide(L)'
;MLALGSAGFLFYRKRQEREAARLREAAEQQPIEDRYLADLKEAVDLKSQDVVGSFAALSKLCRHYLVEKYGFPALEITTSEIAEQLQRQAVSTALVEHVREILNQSDVAKFSGGQVEPGILERVYTLMEEILNRNKSEQVSISVEQNGGAQNS
;
A
#
# COMPACT_ATOMS: atom_id res chain seq x y z
N MET A 1 -14.45 36.23 -16.35
CA MET A 1 -14.39 34.97 -15.57
C MET A 1 -13.37 34.01 -16.19
N LEU A 2 -12.06 34.22 -15.99
CA LEU A 2 -11.01 33.30 -16.50
C LEU A 2 -9.80 33.19 -15.54
N ALA A 3 -10.00 33.42 -14.25
CA ALA A 3 -8.90 33.37 -13.26
C ALA A 3 -8.91 32.11 -12.37
N LEU A 4 -9.99 31.33 -12.38
CA LEU A 4 -10.13 30.17 -11.47
C LEU A 4 -9.63 28.84 -12.08
N GLY A 5 -9.58 28.72 -13.42
CA GLY A 5 -9.10 27.50 -14.09
C GLY A 5 -7.58 27.32 -14.03
N SER A 6 -6.82 28.42 -14.01
CA SER A 6 -5.35 28.40 -14.03
C SER A 6 -4.74 27.93 -12.69
N ALA A 7 -5.36 28.29 -11.56
CA ALA A 7 -4.91 27.84 -10.25
C ALA A 7 -5.07 26.32 -10.06
N GLY A 8 -6.20 25.76 -10.49
CA GLY A 8 -6.44 24.31 -10.47
C GLY A 8 -5.48 23.53 -11.38
N PHE A 9 -5.21 24.06 -12.58
CA PHE A 9 -4.28 23.47 -13.53
C PHE A 9 -2.82 23.47 -13.02
N LEU A 10 -2.38 24.57 -12.40
CA LEU A 10 -1.03 24.67 -11.83
C LEU A 10 -0.85 23.73 -10.60
N PHE A 11 -1.89 23.57 -9.77
CA PHE A 11 -1.86 22.62 -8.66
C PHE A 11 -1.80 21.17 -9.15
N TYR A 12 -2.53 20.85 -10.22
CA TYR A 12 -2.51 19.52 -10.85
C TYR A 12 -1.14 19.22 -11.52
N ARG A 13 -0.54 20.20 -12.21
CA ARG A 13 0.76 20.04 -12.88
C ARG A 13 1.91 19.85 -11.90
N LYS A 14 1.91 20.57 -10.78
CA LYS A 14 2.93 20.43 -9.72
C LYS A 14 2.79 19.11 -8.94
N ARG A 15 1.60 18.51 -8.92
CA ARG A 15 1.34 17.17 -8.38
C ARG A 15 1.87 16.09 -9.32
N GLN A 16 1.69 16.22 -10.63
CA GLN A 16 2.24 15.29 -11.62
C GLN A 16 3.78 15.29 -11.69
N GLU A 17 4.43 16.46 -11.57
CA GLU A 17 5.91 16.53 -11.56
C GLU A 17 6.50 15.83 -10.32
N ARG A 18 5.81 15.88 -9.17
CA ARG A 18 6.16 15.10 -7.96
C ARG A 18 5.90 13.61 -8.13
N GLU A 19 4.86 13.24 -8.85
CA GLU A 19 4.50 11.85 -9.14
C GLU A 19 5.52 11.19 -10.08
N ALA A 20 5.97 11.91 -11.11
CA ALA A 20 7.05 11.47 -12.00
C ALA A 20 8.42 11.39 -11.30
N ALA A 21 8.71 12.32 -10.37
CA ALA A 21 9.93 12.26 -9.56
C ALA A 21 9.89 11.09 -8.55
N ARG A 22 8.73 10.84 -7.93
CA ARG A 22 8.51 9.67 -7.04
C ARG A 22 8.62 8.35 -7.79
N LEU A 23 8.10 8.25 -9.01
CA LEU A 23 8.25 7.06 -9.85
C LEU A 23 9.72 6.79 -10.22
N ARG A 24 10.54 7.85 -10.39
CA ARG A 24 11.98 7.73 -10.63
C ARG A 24 12.76 7.34 -9.37
N GLU A 25 12.44 7.93 -8.21
CA GLU A 25 13.02 7.52 -6.92
C GLU A 25 12.61 6.09 -6.51
N ALA A 26 11.37 5.69 -6.81
CA ALA A 26 10.84 4.35 -6.54
C ALA A 26 11.49 3.26 -7.41
N ALA A 27 12.13 3.64 -8.53
CA ALA A 27 12.89 2.71 -9.37
C ALA A 27 14.35 2.51 -8.89
N GLU A 28 14.86 3.42 -8.04
CA GLU A 28 16.29 3.45 -7.66
C GLU A 28 16.58 2.96 -6.23
N GLN A 29 15.58 2.86 -5.36
CA GLN A 29 15.79 2.48 -3.95
C GLN A 29 15.35 1.04 -3.70
N GLN A 30 16.12 0.35 -2.86
CA GLN A 30 15.83 -0.96 -2.27
C GLN A 30 14.32 -1.16 -2.07
N PRO A 31 13.72 -2.29 -2.51
CA PRO A 31 12.27 -2.44 -2.51
C PRO A 31 11.76 -2.24 -1.09
N ILE A 32 11.00 -1.16 -0.86
CA ILE A 32 10.43 -0.82 0.45
C ILE A 32 9.64 -2.00 1.03
N GLU A 33 9.16 -2.88 0.16
CA GLU A 33 8.49 -4.14 0.47
C GLU A 33 9.29 -5.05 1.40
N ASP A 34 10.63 -5.11 1.28
CA ASP A 34 11.46 -5.92 2.18
C ASP A 34 11.43 -5.41 3.61
N ARG A 35 11.45 -4.09 3.77
CA ARG A 35 11.33 -3.46 5.09
C ARG A 35 9.94 -3.72 5.68
N TYR A 36 8.88 -3.53 4.90
CA TYR A 36 7.52 -3.79 5.36
C TYR A 36 7.23 -5.26 5.62
N LEU A 37 7.91 -6.20 4.95
CA LEU A 37 7.84 -7.63 5.26
C LEU A 37 8.49 -7.95 6.60
N ALA A 38 9.61 -7.30 6.93
CA ALA A 38 10.24 -7.43 8.24
C ALA A 38 9.34 -6.83 9.33
N ASP A 39 8.86 -5.60 9.11
CA ASP A 39 7.96 -4.89 10.03
C ASP A 39 6.65 -5.68 10.26
N LEU A 40 6.10 -6.34 9.23
CA LEU A 40 4.92 -7.20 9.34
C LEU A 40 5.15 -8.37 10.30
N LYS A 41 6.29 -9.06 10.16
CA LYS A 41 6.67 -10.22 10.99
C LYS A 41 6.93 -9.84 12.44
N GLU A 42 7.46 -8.63 12.68
CA GLU A 42 7.71 -8.12 14.01
C GLU A 42 6.44 -7.60 14.69
N ALA A 43 5.59 -6.88 13.94
CA ALA A 43 4.42 -6.21 14.49
C ALA A 43 3.21 -7.13 14.72
N VAL A 44 3.15 -8.29 14.05
CA VAL A 44 1.96 -9.15 14.05
C VAL A 44 2.33 -10.55 14.50
N ASP A 45 1.91 -10.89 15.72
CA ASP A 45 1.98 -12.26 16.22
C ASP A 45 0.64 -12.98 15.99
N LEU A 46 0.65 -13.96 15.09
CA LEU A 46 -0.52 -14.80 14.77
C LEU A 46 -0.94 -15.71 15.93
N LYS A 47 -0.06 -15.97 16.90
CA LYS A 47 -0.33 -16.80 18.07
C LYS A 47 -0.67 -15.99 19.32
N SER A 48 -0.69 -14.67 19.20
CA SER A 48 -1.02 -13.77 20.29
C SER A 48 -2.46 -13.96 20.73
N GLN A 49 -2.70 -13.84 22.04
CA GLN A 49 -4.06 -13.73 22.59
C GLN A 49 -4.66 -12.34 22.34
N ASP A 50 -3.83 -11.33 22.05
CA ASP A 50 -4.26 -9.98 21.68
C ASP A 50 -4.52 -9.86 20.17
N VAL A 51 -5.58 -10.51 19.72
CA VAL A 51 -5.99 -10.51 18.30
C VAL A 51 -6.35 -9.10 17.83
N VAL A 52 -6.98 -8.29 18.69
CA VAL A 52 -7.37 -6.90 18.36
C VAL A 52 -6.14 -6.03 18.16
N GLY A 53 -5.13 -6.16 19.01
CA GLY A 53 -3.83 -5.50 18.85
C GLY A 53 -3.15 -5.85 17.52
N SER A 54 -3.15 -7.14 17.16
CA SER A 54 -2.62 -7.61 15.88
C SER A 54 -3.35 -7.00 14.66
N PHE A 55 -4.68 -6.86 14.70
CA PHE A 55 -5.43 -6.15 13.65
C PHE A 55 -5.11 -4.65 13.61
N ALA A 56 -4.95 -4.01 14.77
CA ALA A 56 -4.57 -2.60 14.83
C ALA A 56 -3.18 -2.37 14.22
N ALA A 57 -2.23 -3.27 14.50
CA ALA A 57 -0.90 -3.28 13.92
C ALA A 57 -0.94 -3.47 12.40
N LEU A 58 -1.68 -4.46 11.89
CA LEU A 58 -1.88 -4.70 10.46
C LEU A 58 -2.47 -3.47 9.74
N SER A 59 -3.53 -2.89 10.29
CA SER A 59 -4.18 -1.70 9.73
C SER A 59 -3.21 -0.54 9.62
N LYS A 60 -2.41 -0.31 10.66
CA LYS A 60 -1.42 0.76 10.71
C LYS A 60 -0.30 0.52 9.70
N LEU A 61 0.27 -0.69 9.68
CA LEU A 61 1.33 -1.09 8.76
C LEU A 61 0.87 -0.93 7.30
N CYS A 62 -0.32 -1.44 6.97
CA CYS A 62 -0.92 -1.31 5.65
C CYS A 62 -1.03 0.16 5.23
N ARG A 63 -1.58 1.04 6.09
CA ARG A 63 -1.71 2.48 5.77
C ARG A 63 -0.35 3.16 5.59
N HIS A 64 0.65 2.85 6.42
CA HIS A 64 2.01 3.38 6.22
C HIS A 64 2.61 2.94 4.88
N TYR A 65 2.48 1.65 4.56
CA TYR A 65 2.92 1.12 3.27
C TYR A 65 2.28 1.88 2.10
N LEU A 66 0.97 2.13 2.16
CA LEU A 66 0.27 2.86 1.12
C LEU A 66 0.73 4.33 1.00
N VAL A 67 0.97 5.00 2.12
CA VAL A 67 1.52 6.37 2.12
C VAL A 67 2.86 6.43 1.40
N GLU A 68 3.74 5.48 1.70
CA GLU A 68 5.09 5.48 1.16
C GLU A 68 5.13 5.02 -0.30
N LYS A 69 4.40 3.95 -0.63
CA LYS A 69 4.35 3.39 -1.99
C LYS A 69 3.64 4.29 -2.99
N TYR A 70 2.49 4.82 -2.59
CA TYR A 70 1.55 5.50 -3.50
C TYR A 70 1.44 7.00 -3.24
N GLY A 71 2.01 7.49 -2.14
CA GLY A 71 2.23 8.91 -1.93
C GLY A 71 0.99 9.73 -1.58
N PHE A 72 -0.13 9.09 -1.21
CA PHE A 72 -1.36 9.74 -0.73
C PHE A 72 -1.54 9.53 0.79
N PRO A 73 -2.28 10.40 1.52
CA PRO A 73 -2.32 10.38 2.98
C PRO A 73 -3.24 9.28 3.55
N ALA A 74 -2.89 7.99 3.36
CA ALA A 74 -3.73 6.85 3.75
C ALA A 74 -4.05 6.76 5.26
N LEU A 75 -3.33 7.48 6.12
CA LEU A 75 -3.61 7.56 7.56
C LEU A 75 -4.77 8.52 7.89
N GLU A 76 -5.08 9.46 7.01
CA GLU A 76 -6.04 10.56 7.24
C GLU A 76 -7.37 10.34 6.51
N ILE A 77 -7.47 9.30 5.68
CA ILE A 77 -8.63 9.01 4.84
C ILE A 77 -9.25 7.64 5.15
N THR A 78 -10.52 7.50 4.80
CA THR A 78 -11.31 6.29 5.03
C THR A 78 -10.90 5.14 4.11
N THR A 79 -11.28 3.92 4.46
CA THR A 79 -11.01 2.72 3.64
C THR A 79 -11.60 2.83 2.22
N SER A 80 -12.78 3.45 2.07
CA SER A 80 -13.38 3.70 0.76
C SER A 80 -12.57 4.70 -0.07
N GLU A 81 -12.11 5.80 0.54
CA GLU A 81 -11.27 6.78 -0.13
C GLU A 81 -9.91 6.20 -0.53
N ILE A 82 -9.34 5.30 0.28
CA ILE A 82 -8.11 4.55 -0.08
C ILE A 82 -8.34 3.74 -1.37
N ALA A 83 -9.44 2.98 -1.45
CA ALA A 83 -9.76 2.20 -2.63
C ALA A 83 -9.91 3.09 -3.87
N GLU A 84 -10.57 4.24 -3.75
CA GLU A 84 -10.67 5.21 -4.84
C GLU A 84 -9.31 5.78 -5.27
N GLN A 85 -8.41 6.11 -4.33
CA GLN A 85 -7.06 6.60 -4.67
C GLN A 85 -6.27 5.53 -5.43
N LEU A 86 -6.33 4.27 -5.00
CA LEU A 86 -5.63 3.16 -5.66
C LEU A 86 -6.18 2.91 -7.07
N GLN A 87 -7.50 2.94 -7.25
CA GLN A 87 -8.12 2.83 -8.58
C GLN A 87 -7.71 3.98 -9.50
N ARG A 88 -7.65 5.22 -8.99
CA ARG A 88 -7.18 6.40 -9.77
C ARG A 88 -5.72 6.26 -10.22
N GLN A 89 -4.91 5.52 -9.47
CA GLN A 89 -3.51 5.22 -9.82
C GLN A 89 -3.35 3.96 -10.67
N ALA A 90 -4.45 3.43 -11.24
CA ALA A 90 -4.46 2.24 -12.07
C ALA A 90 -3.89 0.97 -11.40
N VAL A 91 -3.95 0.91 -10.06
CA VAL A 91 -3.61 -0.30 -9.31
C VAL A 91 -4.63 -1.40 -9.65
N SER A 92 -4.15 -2.63 -9.81
CA SER A 92 -5.02 -3.75 -10.22
C SER A 92 -6.20 -3.94 -9.25
N THR A 93 -7.39 -4.23 -9.78
CA THR A 93 -8.61 -4.42 -8.98
C THR A 93 -8.40 -5.48 -7.88
N ALA A 94 -7.67 -6.55 -8.15
CA ALA A 94 -7.36 -7.58 -7.15
C ALA A 94 -6.61 -7.00 -5.94
N LEU A 95 -5.60 -6.16 -6.17
CA LEU A 95 -4.83 -5.54 -5.08
C LEU A 95 -5.68 -4.53 -4.30
N VAL A 96 -6.52 -3.76 -5.00
CA VAL A 96 -7.50 -2.85 -4.35
C VAL A 96 -8.43 -3.62 -3.42
N GLU A 97 -8.93 -4.78 -3.86
CA GLU A 97 -9.79 -5.63 -3.05
C GLU A 97 -9.05 -6.22 -1.84
N HIS A 98 -7.79 -6.63 -2.00
CA HIS A 98 -6.98 -7.10 -0.86
C HIS A 98 -6.79 -6.00 0.19
N VAL A 99 -6.45 -4.77 -0.23
CA VAL A 99 -6.32 -3.62 0.68
C VAL A 99 -7.64 -3.34 1.39
N ARG A 100 -8.75 -3.35 0.65
CA ARG A 100 -10.08 -3.12 1.19
C ARG A 100 -10.44 -4.17 2.23
N GLU A 101 -10.16 -5.44 1.96
CA GLU A 101 -10.39 -6.55 2.88
C GLU A 101 -9.56 -6.39 4.16
N ILE A 102 -8.25 -6.13 4.05
CA ILE A 102 -7.35 -5.93 5.20
C ILE A 102 -7.89 -4.84 6.14
N LEU A 103 -8.24 -3.68 5.57
CA LEU A 103 -8.68 -2.53 6.36
C LEU A 103 -10.07 -2.73 6.95
N ASN A 104 -11.02 -3.30 6.19
CA ASN A 104 -12.36 -3.58 6.68
C ASN A 104 -12.37 -4.59 7.82
N GLN A 105 -11.63 -5.70 7.69
CA GLN A 105 -11.53 -6.70 8.76
C GLN A 105 -10.85 -6.12 10.00
N SER A 106 -9.85 -5.26 9.82
CA SER A 106 -9.22 -4.56 10.93
C SER A 106 -10.19 -3.62 11.64
N ASP A 107 -11.05 -2.92 10.91
CA ASP A 107 -12.04 -2.01 11.49
C ASP A 107 -13.14 -2.81 12.20
N VAL A 108 -13.63 -3.92 11.61
CA VAL A 108 -14.52 -4.86 12.30
C VAL A 108 -13.91 -5.32 13.62
N ALA A 109 -12.63 -5.68 13.63
CA ALA A 109 -11.94 -6.13 14.84
C ALA A 109 -11.85 -5.06 15.93
N LYS A 110 -11.64 -3.79 15.56
CA LYS A 110 -11.62 -2.67 16.51
C LYS A 110 -12.98 -2.41 17.14
N PHE A 111 -14.06 -2.63 16.37
CA PHE A 111 -15.43 -2.32 16.80
C PHE A 111 -16.23 -3.52 17.33
N SER A 112 -15.73 -4.75 17.20
CA SER A 112 -16.41 -5.97 17.65
C SER A 112 -16.27 -6.25 19.16
N GLY A 113 -15.54 -5.40 19.90
CA GLY A 113 -15.33 -5.61 21.34
C GLY A 113 -14.48 -6.85 21.67
N GLY A 114 -13.61 -7.28 20.74
CA GLY A 114 -12.69 -8.40 20.95
C GLY A 114 -13.22 -9.77 20.54
N GLN A 115 -14.40 -9.85 19.93
CA GLN A 115 -14.92 -11.08 19.34
C GLN A 115 -14.51 -11.17 17.87
N VAL A 116 -13.30 -11.65 17.61
CA VAL A 116 -12.81 -11.91 16.24
C VAL A 116 -12.14 -13.26 16.21
N GLU A 117 -12.40 -14.02 15.15
CA GLU A 117 -11.80 -15.32 14.94
C GLU A 117 -10.34 -15.20 14.50
N PRO A 118 -9.40 -15.96 15.11
CA PRO A 118 -8.00 -15.97 14.71
C PRO A 118 -7.76 -16.30 13.22
N GLY A 119 -8.63 -17.12 12.61
CA GLY A 119 -8.53 -17.44 11.18
C GLY A 119 -8.66 -16.22 10.26
N ILE A 120 -9.40 -15.18 10.68
CA ILE A 120 -9.48 -13.92 9.93
C ILE A 120 -8.15 -13.16 10.02
N LEU A 121 -7.47 -13.21 11.17
CA LEU A 121 -6.16 -12.58 11.33
C LEU A 121 -5.12 -13.22 10.40
N GLU A 122 -5.08 -14.55 10.35
CA GLU A 122 -4.19 -15.30 9.45
C GLU A 122 -4.44 -14.95 7.97
N ARG A 123 -5.72 -14.85 7.58
CA ARG A 123 -6.10 -14.44 6.22
C ARG A 123 -5.60 -13.04 5.89
N VAL A 124 -5.88 -12.07 6.76
CA VAL A 124 -5.49 -10.68 6.54
C VAL A 124 -3.97 -10.49 6.54
N TYR A 125 -3.25 -11.22 7.41
CA TYR A 125 -1.80 -11.29 7.39
C TYR A 125 -1.28 -11.79 6.04
N THR A 126 -1.85 -12.90 5.55
CA THR A 126 -1.47 -13.49 4.26
C THR A 126 -1.71 -12.54 3.10
N LEU A 127 -2.84 -11.83 3.09
CA LEU A 127 -3.12 -10.82 2.06
C LEU A 127 -2.10 -9.68 2.07
N MET A 128 -1.69 -9.21 3.26
CA MET A 128 -0.66 -8.18 3.36
C MET A 128 0.69 -8.70 2.83
N GLU A 129 1.07 -9.92 3.21
CA GLU A 129 2.29 -10.57 2.72
C GLU A 129 2.26 -10.76 1.18
N GLU A 130 1.11 -11.13 0.62
CA GLU A 130 0.92 -11.27 -0.83
C GLU A 130 1.09 -9.94 -1.56
N ILE A 131 0.49 -8.85 -1.07
CA ILE A 131 0.66 -7.50 -1.65
C ILE A 131 2.14 -7.12 -1.69
N LEU A 132 2.86 -7.32 -0.59
CA LEU A 132 4.28 -6.97 -0.49
C LEU A 132 5.14 -7.82 -1.44
N ASN A 133 4.94 -9.15 -1.45
CA ASN A 133 5.71 -10.05 -2.31
C ASN A 133 5.44 -9.82 -3.80
N ARG A 134 4.19 -9.54 -4.16
CA ARG A 134 3.83 -9.21 -5.54
C ARG A 134 4.49 -7.92 -6.00
N ASN A 135 4.37 -6.84 -5.22
CA ASN A 135 4.95 -5.54 -5.56
C ASN A 135 6.49 -5.56 -5.56
N LYS A 136 7.10 -6.43 -4.76
CA LYS A 136 8.54 -6.73 -4.81
C LYS A 136 8.92 -7.41 -6.14
N SER A 137 8.16 -8.43 -6.54
CA SER A 137 8.43 -9.20 -7.77
C SER A 137 8.25 -8.35 -9.04
N GLU A 138 7.25 -7.47 -9.05
CA GLU A 138 7.02 -6.51 -10.14
C GLU A 138 8.22 -5.55 -10.32
N GLN A 139 8.86 -5.10 -9.22
CA GLN A 139 10.06 -4.25 -9.29
C GLN A 139 11.30 -4.99 -9.78
N VAL A 140 11.52 -6.23 -9.30
CA VAL A 140 12.66 -7.05 -9.76
C VAL A 140 12.58 -7.30 -11.26
N SER A 141 11.37 -7.53 -11.79
CA SER A 141 11.15 -7.79 -13.21
C SER A 141 11.52 -6.58 -14.08
N ILE A 142 11.12 -5.38 -13.65
CA ILE A 142 11.45 -4.12 -14.33
C ILE A 142 12.98 -3.88 -14.34
N SER A 143 13.66 -4.11 -13.21
CA SER A 143 15.11 -3.90 -13.10
C SER A 143 15.94 -4.86 -13.98
N VAL A 144 15.48 -6.11 -14.16
CA VAL A 144 16.16 -7.11 -15.00
C VAL A 144 16.03 -6.78 -16.50
N GLU A 145 14.84 -6.35 -16.95
CA GLU A 145 14.62 -5.98 -18.34
C GLU A 145 15.43 -4.73 -18.77
N GLN A 146 15.58 -3.75 -17.88
CA GLN A 146 16.36 -2.53 -18.18
C GLN A 146 17.88 -2.79 -18.23
N ASN A 147 18.38 -3.80 -17.52
CA ASN A 147 19.81 -4.14 -17.49
C ASN A 147 20.24 -5.09 -18.63
N GLY A 148 19.28 -5.78 -19.27
CA GLY A 148 19.54 -6.69 -20.40
C GLY A 148 19.68 -6.01 -21.77
N GLY A 149 19.37 -4.71 -21.89
CA GLY A 149 19.36 -3.97 -23.16
C GLY A 149 20.68 -3.30 -23.58
N ALA A 150 21.72 -3.32 -22.73
CA ALA A 150 22.94 -2.54 -22.94
C ALA A 150 24.16 -3.35 -23.45
N GLN A 151 23.99 -4.61 -23.83
CA GLN A 151 25.10 -5.46 -24.28
C GLN A 151 24.78 -6.22 -25.58
N ASN A 152 24.38 -5.51 -26.64
CA ASN A 152 24.64 -5.98 -27.99
C ASN A 152 24.57 -4.82 -29.01
N SER A 153 25.66 -4.09 -29.17
CA SER A 153 25.95 -3.23 -30.34
C SER A 153 27.45 -3.12 -30.52
#